data_AF-A0A937NIY7-F1
#
_entry.id   AF-A0A937NIY7-F1
#
_cell.length_a   1.000
_cell.length_b   1.000
_cell.length_c   1.000
_cell.angle_alpha   90.00
_cell.angle_beta   90.00
_cell.angle_gamma   90.00
#
_symmetry.space_group_name_H-M   'P 1'
#
loop_
_entity.id
_entity.type
_entity.pdbx_description
1 polymer ?
#
loop_
_entity_poly.entity_id
_entity_poly.type
_entity_poly.pdbx_seq_one_letter_code
_entity_poly.pdbx_strand_id
1 'polypeptide(L)'
;MAASSAFPPFLSPVTIECNPDDWERTKGAFLYDYEEFRRKVVLTDGGVYDNMGLEAVWNDGFKNVFVCNAGAPFGVRDNPRGNWLKQSVRVTSIITEQTRALRKRTLIDNYKKIDKDGNHLEYGGAYWGIRCEIDSYGLEDSMVQDNKTTMSLKNIRTRLNAFSNEEQGHLINWGYALADTALRRWYYLSKQEVWDWPIPEYALNKNR
;
A
#
# COMPACT_ATOMS: atom_id res chain seq x y z
N MET A 1 17.10 1.43 0.64
CA MET A 1 16.07 1.24 -0.40
C MET A 1 16.16 -0.13 -1.08
N ALA A 2 17.32 -0.63 -1.53
CA ALA A 2 17.42 -1.92 -2.21
C ALA A 2 16.87 -3.14 -1.43
N ALA A 3 17.12 -3.23 -0.12
CA ALA A 3 16.59 -4.31 0.72
C ALA A 3 15.06 -4.24 0.92
N SER A 4 14.48 -3.03 0.87
CA SER A 4 13.03 -2.83 1.07
C SER A 4 12.17 -3.33 -0.08
N SER A 5 12.79 -3.59 -1.24
CA SER A 5 12.14 -4.06 -2.48
C SER A 5 12.60 -5.47 -2.90
N ALA A 6 13.27 -6.18 -1.99
CA ALA A 6 13.90 -7.49 -2.23
C ALA A 6 12.87 -8.64 -2.27
N PHE A 7 11.87 -8.59 -3.16
CA PHE A 7 10.77 -9.54 -3.12
C PHE A 7 11.21 -10.98 -3.49
N PRO A 8 10.86 -12.00 -2.70
CA PRO A 8 11.15 -13.41 -3.03
C PRO A 8 10.50 -13.86 -4.36
N PRO A 9 11.06 -14.84 -5.09
CA PRO A 9 12.27 -15.62 -4.78
C PRO A 9 13.55 -15.07 -5.43
N PHE A 10 13.45 -14.01 -6.25
CA PHE A 10 14.55 -13.61 -7.13
C PHE A 10 15.44 -12.52 -6.54
N LEU A 11 14.89 -11.67 -5.67
CA LEU A 11 15.62 -10.54 -5.09
C LEU A 11 15.92 -10.73 -3.59
N SER A 12 15.40 -11.80 -2.97
CA SER A 12 15.64 -12.19 -1.57
C SER A 12 16.31 -13.56 -1.48
N PRO A 13 17.20 -13.77 -0.50
CA PRO A 13 17.58 -12.81 0.54
C PRO A 13 18.62 -11.79 0.07
N VAL A 14 18.53 -10.56 0.59
CA VAL A 14 19.65 -9.61 0.58
C VAL A 14 20.47 -9.88 1.82
N THR A 15 21.76 -10.16 1.62
CA THR A 15 22.70 -10.39 2.71
C THR A 15 23.59 -9.16 2.86
N ILE A 16 23.70 -8.64 4.08
CA ILE A 16 24.63 -7.59 4.44
C ILE A 16 25.61 -8.17 5.46
N GLU A 17 26.90 -8.14 5.13
CA GLU A 17 27.97 -8.44 6.08
C GLU A 17 28.22 -7.18 6.92
N CYS A 18 28.24 -7.34 8.23
CA CYS A 18 28.36 -6.27 9.21
C CYS A 18 29.53 -6.57 10.15
N ASN A 19 30.15 -5.52 10.67
CA ASN A 19 31.11 -5.66 11.76
C ASN A 19 30.35 -5.82 13.09
N PRO A 20 30.55 -6.91 13.87
CA PRO A 20 29.83 -7.11 15.12
C PRO A 20 30.04 -6.01 16.16
N ASP A 21 31.16 -5.28 16.08
CA ASP A 21 31.52 -4.21 17.02
C ASP A 21 30.76 -2.91 16.77
N ASP A 22 30.15 -2.75 15.59
CA ASP A 22 29.40 -1.54 15.22
C ASP A 22 27.98 -1.50 15.84
N TRP A 23 27.57 -2.56 16.55
CA TRP A 23 26.20 -2.70 17.07
C TRP A 23 26.08 -2.24 18.52
N GLU A 24 25.10 -1.38 18.76
CA GLU A 24 24.73 -0.94 20.11
C GLU A 24 23.62 -1.83 20.70
N ARG A 25 23.75 -2.19 21.99
CA ARG A 25 22.72 -2.96 22.68
C ARG A 25 21.54 -2.07 23.05
N THR A 26 20.40 -2.32 22.43
CA THR A 26 19.15 -1.60 22.70
C THR A 26 18.19 -2.43 23.56
N LYS A 27 17.19 -1.78 24.15
CA LYS A 27 16.15 -2.45 24.94
C LYS A 27 15.39 -3.44 24.03
N GLY A 28 15.34 -4.71 24.42
CA GLY A 28 14.71 -5.78 23.63
C GLY A 28 15.66 -6.50 22.67
N ALA A 29 16.96 -6.17 22.65
CA ALA A 29 17.98 -6.91 21.90
C ALA A 29 18.35 -8.23 22.58
N PHE A 30 17.39 -9.17 22.69
CA PHE A 30 17.59 -10.49 23.32
C PHE A 30 18.59 -11.36 22.57
N LEU A 31 18.85 -11.03 21.30
CA LEU A 31 19.82 -11.69 20.41
C LEU A 31 21.08 -10.84 20.17
N TYR A 32 21.33 -9.80 20.99
CA TYR A 32 22.72 -9.35 21.23
C TYR A 32 23.51 -10.54 21.79
N ASP A 33 24.73 -10.47 22.28
CA ASP A 33 25.49 -11.66 22.76
C ASP A 33 25.83 -12.71 21.66
N TYR A 34 24.92 -13.14 20.79
CA TYR A 34 25.14 -13.95 19.59
C TYR A 34 25.81 -13.13 18.48
N GLU A 35 27.12 -13.31 18.32
CA GLU A 35 27.92 -12.57 17.35
C GLU A 35 27.50 -12.89 15.91
N GLU A 36 27.03 -14.11 15.63
CA GLU A 36 26.57 -14.52 14.30
C GLU A 36 25.44 -13.65 13.74
N PHE A 37 24.54 -13.16 14.60
CA PHE A 37 23.44 -12.27 14.19
C PHE A 37 23.87 -10.82 14.01
N ARG A 38 25.02 -10.44 14.57
CA ARG A 38 25.64 -9.13 14.35
C ARG A 38 26.62 -9.12 13.18
N ARG A 39 27.18 -10.28 12.81
CA ARG A 39 28.09 -10.42 11.68
C ARG A 39 27.37 -10.38 10.34
N LYS A 40 26.14 -10.90 10.29
CA LYS A 40 25.42 -11.09 9.04
C LYS A 40 23.93 -10.83 9.20
N VAL A 41 23.43 -9.84 8.48
CA VAL A 41 22.01 -9.51 8.44
C VAL A 41 21.40 -10.06 7.16
N VAL A 42 20.38 -10.90 7.31
CA VAL A 42 19.63 -11.48 6.19
C VAL A 42 18.29 -10.75 6.11
N LEU A 43 18.13 -9.92 5.07
CA LEU A 43 16.95 -9.08 4.85
C LEU A 43 16.09 -9.62 3.71
N THR A 44 14.80 -9.38 3.82
CA THR A 44 13.81 -9.58 2.76
C THR A 44 12.98 -8.32 2.60
N ASP A 45 12.17 -8.27 1.55
CA ASP A 45 11.27 -7.17 1.25
C ASP A 45 10.37 -6.83 2.46
N GLY A 46 10.32 -5.55 2.81
CA GLY A 46 9.53 -5.06 3.96
C GLY A 46 8.04 -5.33 3.80
N GLY A 47 7.54 -5.45 2.57
CA GLY A 47 6.16 -5.82 2.28
C GLY A 47 5.81 -7.27 2.60
N VAL A 48 6.80 -8.14 2.86
CA VAL A 48 6.57 -9.48 3.43
C VAL A 48 6.07 -9.38 4.88
N TYR A 49 6.58 -8.41 5.64
CA TYR A 49 6.23 -8.23 7.05
C TYR A 49 5.12 -7.19 7.25
N ASP A 50 5.25 -6.01 6.65
CA ASP A 50 4.28 -4.92 6.75
C ASP A 50 4.15 -4.14 5.43
N ASN A 51 3.38 -4.68 4.49
CA ASN A 51 3.11 -4.06 3.19
C ASN A 51 2.41 -2.68 3.26
N MET A 52 1.89 -2.28 4.41
CA MET A 52 1.19 -1.00 4.57
C MET A 52 1.91 -0.06 5.55
N GLY A 53 3.03 -0.48 6.16
CA GLY A 53 3.76 0.28 7.18
C GLY A 53 2.94 0.65 8.43
N LEU A 54 1.79 -0.01 8.64
CA LEU A 54 0.83 0.37 9.67
C LEU A 54 1.31 0.09 11.09
N GLU A 55 2.25 -0.83 11.26
CA GLU A 55 2.77 -1.20 12.58
C GLU A 55 3.64 -0.10 13.18
N ALA A 56 4.44 0.59 12.36
CA ALA A 56 5.18 1.76 12.79
C ALA A 56 4.24 2.91 13.18
N VAL A 57 3.14 3.08 12.43
CA VAL A 57 2.15 4.13 12.70
C VAL A 57 1.41 3.93 14.01
N TRP A 58 1.12 2.69 14.41
CA TRP A 58 0.38 2.39 15.63
C TRP A 58 1.14 2.73 16.92
N ASN A 59 2.48 2.75 16.88
CA ASN A 59 3.30 2.95 18.07
C ASN A 59 3.61 4.42 18.37
N ASP A 60 3.45 5.31 17.39
CA ASP A 60 3.96 6.68 17.44
C ASP A 60 2.88 7.75 17.73
N GLY A 61 1.63 7.34 18.01
CA GLY A 61 0.59 8.24 18.52
C GLY A 61 0.15 9.34 17.55
N PHE A 62 0.13 9.05 16.24
CA PHE A 62 -0.29 10.02 15.22
C PHE A 62 -1.79 10.37 15.34
N LYS A 63 -2.13 11.64 15.19
CA LYS A 63 -3.54 12.10 15.18
C LYS A 63 -4.27 11.79 13.87
N ASN A 64 -3.55 11.80 12.75
CA ASN A 64 -4.09 11.58 11.41
C ASN A 64 -3.21 10.59 10.66
N VAL A 65 -3.82 9.60 10.04
CA VAL A 65 -3.13 8.55 9.29
C VAL A 65 -3.70 8.50 7.87
N PHE A 66 -2.84 8.66 6.87
CA PHE A 66 -3.25 8.60 5.45
C PHE A 66 -2.59 7.41 4.77
N VAL A 67 -3.39 6.58 4.12
CA VAL A 67 -2.93 5.30 3.60
C VAL A 67 -3.29 5.15 2.13
N CYS A 68 -2.27 5.14 1.28
CA CYS A 68 -2.36 4.78 -0.13
C CYS A 68 -1.95 3.32 -0.32
N ASN A 69 -2.74 2.55 -1.05
CA ASN A 69 -2.48 1.14 -1.28
C ASN A 69 -2.48 0.75 -2.76
N ALA A 70 -1.28 0.50 -3.30
CA ALA A 70 -1.09 0.05 -4.68
C ALA A 70 -1.04 -1.48 -4.82
N GLY A 71 -1.19 -2.25 -3.72
CA GLY A 71 -1.10 -3.71 -3.77
C GLY A 71 -2.25 -4.32 -4.60
N ALA A 72 -1.92 -5.12 -5.60
CA ALA A 72 -2.90 -5.92 -6.34
C ALA A 72 -2.75 -7.40 -5.94
N PRO A 73 -3.83 -8.07 -5.50
CA PRO A 73 -3.85 -9.52 -5.38
C PRO A 73 -3.41 -10.17 -6.69
N PHE A 74 -2.53 -11.17 -6.62
CA PHE A 74 -2.21 -11.99 -7.79
C PHE A 74 -3.51 -12.62 -8.32
N GLY A 75 -3.85 -12.30 -9.57
CA GLY A 75 -5.09 -12.77 -10.20
C GLY A 75 -5.27 -14.28 -10.14
N VAL A 76 -6.53 -14.72 -10.11
CA VAL A 76 -6.91 -16.13 -10.20
C VAL A 76 -6.32 -16.69 -11.51
N ARG A 77 -5.44 -17.69 -11.39
CA ARG A 77 -4.91 -18.43 -12.55
C ARG A 77 -5.66 -19.75 -12.68
N ASP A 78 -6.32 -19.96 -13.81
CA ASP A 78 -7.04 -21.20 -14.18
C ASP A 78 -6.14 -22.42 -14.31
N ASN A 79 -4.82 -22.24 -14.40
CA ASN A 79 -3.86 -23.35 -14.41
C ASN A 79 -2.64 -23.04 -13.52
N PRO A 80 -2.73 -23.29 -12.20
CA PRO A 80 -1.59 -23.17 -11.31
C PRO A 80 -0.54 -24.23 -11.66
N ARG A 81 0.59 -23.81 -12.22
CA ARG A 81 1.72 -24.71 -12.48
C ARG A 81 2.14 -25.39 -11.18
N GLY A 82 2.19 -26.72 -11.16
CA GLY A 82 2.49 -27.55 -9.98
C GLY A 82 3.93 -27.52 -9.46
N ASN A 83 4.71 -26.48 -9.77
CA ASN A 83 6.05 -26.38 -9.19
C ASN A 83 5.95 -25.80 -7.76
N TRP A 84 6.66 -26.43 -6.83
CA TRP A 84 6.61 -26.11 -5.41
C TRP A 84 6.94 -24.64 -5.13
N LEU A 85 7.93 -24.06 -5.84
CA LEU A 85 8.36 -22.68 -5.64
C LEU A 85 7.27 -21.64 -5.97
N LYS A 86 6.51 -21.83 -7.07
CA LYS A 86 5.40 -20.90 -7.39
C LYS A 86 4.17 -21.15 -6.52
N GLN A 87 3.99 -22.37 -6.01
CA GLN A 87 2.99 -22.63 -4.99
C GLN A 87 3.32 -21.92 -3.67
N SER A 88 4.57 -21.93 -3.21
CA SER A 88 4.99 -21.19 -2.02
C SER A 88 4.77 -19.68 -2.18
N VAL A 89 5.18 -19.09 -3.31
CA VAL A 89 4.91 -17.66 -3.60
C VAL A 89 3.40 -17.37 -3.57
N ARG A 90 2.56 -18.27 -4.10
CA ARG A 90 1.10 -18.11 -4.07
C ARG A 90 0.52 -18.23 -2.67
N VAL A 91 0.98 -19.18 -1.87
CA VAL A 91 0.55 -19.34 -0.47
C VAL A 91 0.95 -18.11 0.35
N THR A 92 2.20 -17.66 0.26
CA THR A 92 2.66 -16.42 0.88
C THR A 92 1.79 -15.24 0.44
N SER A 93 1.49 -15.12 -0.85
CA SER A 93 0.63 -14.04 -1.36
C SER A 93 -0.78 -14.08 -0.75
N ILE A 94 -1.39 -15.26 -0.60
CA ILE A 94 -2.71 -15.42 0.02
C ILE A 94 -2.66 -15.02 1.50
N ILE A 95 -1.65 -15.47 2.23
CA ILE A 95 -1.46 -15.11 3.65
C ILE A 95 -1.26 -13.59 3.79
N THR A 96 -0.41 -12.98 2.95
CA THR A 96 -0.19 -11.52 2.94
C THR A 96 -1.47 -10.75 2.62
N GLU A 97 -2.33 -11.22 1.71
CA GLU A 97 -3.62 -10.60 1.43
C GLU A 97 -4.59 -10.68 2.63
N GLN A 98 -4.60 -11.79 3.37
CA GLN A 98 -5.41 -11.90 4.60
C GLN A 98 -4.94 -10.93 5.69
N THR A 99 -3.63 -10.85 5.92
CA THR A 99 -3.05 -9.88 6.87
C THR A 99 -3.37 -8.46 6.45
N ARG A 100 -3.27 -8.14 5.16
CA ARG A 100 -3.61 -6.83 4.59
C ARG A 100 -5.10 -6.49 4.78
N ALA A 101 -6.00 -7.44 4.54
CA ALA A 101 -7.43 -7.25 4.75
C ALA A 101 -7.75 -6.97 6.22
N LEU A 102 -7.12 -7.70 7.15
CA LEU A 102 -7.26 -7.47 8.58
C LEU A 102 -6.71 -6.08 8.98
N ARG A 103 -5.51 -5.73 8.54
CA ARG A 103 -4.89 -4.41 8.81
C ARG A 103 -5.75 -3.26 8.26
N LYS A 104 -6.29 -3.40 7.04
CA LYS A 104 -7.24 -2.43 6.47
C LYS A 104 -8.50 -2.32 7.33
N ARG A 105 -9.08 -3.44 7.77
CA ARG A 105 -10.27 -3.41 8.62
C ARG A 105 -9.99 -2.69 9.94
N THR A 106 -8.90 -3.02 10.63
CA THR A 106 -8.48 -2.35 11.87
C THR A 106 -8.29 -0.84 11.64
N LEU A 107 -7.64 -0.45 10.54
CA LEU A 107 -7.47 0.95 10.16
C LEU A 107 -8.81 1.68 10.03
N ILE A 108 -9.77 1.11 9.29
CA ILE A 108 -11.10 1.69 9.10
C ILE A 108 -11.89 1.70 10.41
N ASP A 109 -11.79 0.65 11.23
CA ASP A 109 -12.45 0.58 12.54
C ASP A 109 -11.91 1.69 13.46
N ASN A 110 -10.61 1.98 13.43
CA ASN A 110 -10.02 3.08 14.19
C ASN A 110 -10.47 4.46 13.69
N TYR A 111 -10.58 4.68 12.37
CA TYR A 111 -11.15 5.93 11.83
C TYR A 111 -12.58 6.18 12.33
N LYS A 112 -13.36 5.11 12.51
CA LYS A 112 -14.77 5.19 12.94
C LYS A 112 -14.96 5.36 14.44
N LYS A 113 -13.91 5.14 15.26
CA LYS A 113 -13.98 5.37 16.70
C LYS A 113 -13.95 6.87 16.96
N ILE A 114 -15.13 7.47 17.06
CA ILE A 114 -15.34 8.87 17.40
C ILE A 114 -16.04 8.99 18.75
N ASP A 115 -15.72 10.04 19.50
CA ASP A 115 -16.44 10.40 20.73
C ASP A 115 -17.78 11.07 20.42
N LYS A 116 -18.52 11.46 21.47
CA LYS A 116 -19.82 12.13 21.34
C LYS A 116 -19.73 13.52 20.69
N ASP A 117 -18.55 14.13 20.73
CA ASP A 117 -18.27 15.46 20.22
C ASP A 117 -17.72 15.41 18.78
N GLY A 118 -17.56 14.20 18.22
CA GLY A 118 -17.09 13.97 16.86
C GLY A 118 -15.57 13.89 16.71
N ASN A 119 -14.81 13.85 17.81
CA ASN A 119 -13.35 13.71 17.76
C ASN A 119 -12.95 12.24 17.63
N HIS A 120 -11.92 11.98 16.83
CA HIS A 120 -11.35 10.63 16.73
C HIS A 120 -10.68 10.22 18.06
N LEU A 121 -11.06 9.04 18.55
CA LEU A 121 -10.51 8.45 19.79
C LEU A 121 -9.11 7.87 19.60
N GLU A 122 -8.82 7.34 18.40
CA GLU A 122 -7.51 6.79 18.04
C GLU A 122 -6.79 7.76 17.09
N TYR A 123 -7.29 7.85 15.85
CA TYR A 123 -6.82 8.76 14.82
C TYR A 123 -7.87 8.95 13.73
N GLY A 124 -7.85 10.12 13.09
CA GLY A 124 -8.56 10.39 11.86
C GLY A 124 -7.76 9.96 10.64
N GLY A 125 -8.32 10.14 9.44
CA GLY A 125 -7.58 9.84 8.23
C GLY A 125 -8.40 9.52 7.00
N ALA A 126 -7.70 9.09 5.96
CA ALA A 126 -8.29 8.60 4.72
C ALA A 126 -7.53 7.39 4.20
N TYR A 127 -8.28 6.51 3.52
CA TYR A 127 -7.72 5.34 2.83
C TYR A 127 -8.10 5.38 1.37
N TRP A 128 -7.13 5.14 0.50
CA TRP A 128 -7.37 4.90 -0.91
C TRP A 128 -6.43 3.86 -1.47
N GLY A 129 -6.82 3.24 -2.58
CA GLY A 129 -5.99 2.25 -3.22
C GLY A 129 -6.44 1.95 -4.64
N ILE A 130 -5.53 1.38 -5.42
CA ILE A 130 -5.69 1.21 -6.87
C ILE A 130 -6.96 0.44 -7.26
N ARG A 131 -7.47 -0.43 -6.36
CA ARG A 131 -8.69 -1.24 -6.56
C ARG A 131 -9.97 -0.63 -6.01
N CYS A 132 -9.92 0.54 -5.38
CA CYS A 132 -11.11 1.21 -4.88
C CYS A 132 -12.01 1.65 -6.04
N GLU A 133 -13.32 1.50 -5.88
CA GLU A 133 -14.33 2.15 -6.70
C GLU A 133 -14.46 3.59 -6.20
N ILE A 134 -14.19 4.56 -7.07
CA ILE A 134 -14.22 5.98 -6.70
C ILE A 134 -15.65 6.40 -6.32
N ASP A 135 -16.64 5.79 -6.95
CA ASP A 135 -18.06 6.07 -6.66
C ASP A 135 -18.46 5.52 -5.28
N SER A 136 -17.77 4.49 -4.77
CA SER A 136 -18.03 3.95 -3.43
C SER A 136 -17.69 4.92 -2.29
N TYR A 137 -16.96 6.01 -2.56
CA TYR A 137 -16.72 7.06 -1.57
C TYR A 137 -17.95 7.94 -1.35
N GLY A 138 -18.90 7.98 -2.30
CA GLY A 138 -20.13 8.77 -2.21
C GLY A 138 -19.90 10.28 -2.24
N LEU A 139 -18.84 10.74 -2.92
CA LEU A 139 -18.57 12.17 -3.14
C LEU A 139 -19.06 12.57 -4.55
N GLU A 140 -20.10 13.40 -4.60
CA GLU A 140 -20.81 13.77 -5.84
C GLU A 140 -19.93 14.50 -6.86
N ASP A 141 -19.00 15.35 -6.40
CA ASP A 141 -18.12 16.19 -7.21
C ASP A 141 -16.67 15.70 -7.21
N SER A 142 -16.51 14.37 -7.30
CA SER A 142 -15.21 13.72 -7.56
C SER A 142 -14.67 14.09 -8.94
N MET A 143 -13.34 14.07 -9.12
CA MET A 143 -12.68 14.41 -10.39
C MET A 143 -13.13 13.51 -11.57
N VAL A 144 -13.55 12.29 -11.27
CA VAL A 144 -14.04 11.29 -12.23
C VAL A 144 -15.02 10.35 -11.54
N GLN A 145 -15.90 9.72 -12.33
CA GLN A 145 -16.76 8.61 -11.91
C GLN A 145 -16.20 7.27 -12.40
N ASP A 146 -16.60 6.16 -11.80
CA ASP A 146 -16.15 4.85 -12.28
C ASP A 146 -16.57 4.64 -13.76
N ASN A 147 -15.59 4.28 -14.59
CA ASN A 147 -15.78 4.08 -16.02
C ASN A 147 -14.89 2.92 -16.52
N LYS A 148 -14.94 2.63 -17.83
CA LYS A 148 -14.17 1.52 -18.42
C LYS A 148 -12.66 1.65 -18.16
N THR A 149 -12.12 2.86 -18.21
CA THR A 149 -10.70 3.15 -17.97
C THR A 149 -10.34 2.99 -16.50
N THR A 150 -11.12 3.55 -15.57
CA THR A 150 -10.83 3.37 -14.13
C THR A 150 -10.91 1.91 -13.71
N MET A 151 -11.87 1.16 -14.27
CA MET A 151 -12.02 -0.29 -14.04
C MET A 151 -10.87 -1.11 -14.61
N SER A 152 -10.28 -0.69 -15.73
CA SER A 152 -9.11 -1.38 -16.31
C SER A 152 -7.84 -1.13 -15.48
N LEU A 153 -7.68 0.07 -14.91
CA LEU A 153 -6.53 0.43 -14.08
C LEU A 153 -6.45 -0.39 -12.77
N LYS A 154 -7.58 -0.82 -12.22
CA LYS A 154 -7.63 -1.75 -11.07
C LYS A 154 -6.94 -3.09 -11.35
N ASN A 155 -6.85 -3.46 -12.63
CA ASN A 155 -6.30 -4.71 -13.13
C ASN A 155 -5.00 -4.51 -13.91
N ILE A 156 -4.37 -3.33 -13.81
CA ILE A 156 -3.14 -3.05 -14.54
C ILE A 156 -2.05 -4.05 -14.14
N ARG A 157 -1.22 -4.42 -15.11
CA ARG A 157 -0.16 -5.41 -14.95
C ARG A 157 0.90 -4.93 -13.95
N THR A 158 1.33 -5.82 -13.05
CA THR A 158 2.43 -5.61 -12.09
C THR A 158 3.75 -6.24 -12.56
N ARG A 159 4.01 -6.27 -13.87
CA ARG A 159 5.18 -6.95 -14.46
C ARG A 159 6.45 -6.07 -14.35
N LEU A 160 7.61 -6.72 -14.28
CA LEU A 160 8.95 -6.09 -14.27
C LEU A 160 9.38 -5.55 -15.65
N ASN A 161 8.49 -4.87 -16.36
CA ASN A 161 8.83 -4.18 -17.62
C ASN A 161 8.19 -2.80 -17.62
N ALA A 162 8.84 -1.86 -18.32
CA ALA A 162 8.45 -0.46 -18.32
C ALA A 162 6.97 -0.26 -18.68
N PHE A 163 6.35 0.71 -18.00
CA PHE A 163 5.04 1.22 -18.36
C PHE A 163 5.16 2.18 -19.54
N SER A 164 4.20 2.15 -20.46
CA SER A 164 4.08 3.18 -21.50
C SER A 164 3.73 4.53 -20.88
N ASN A 165 3.94 5.62 -21.63
CA ASN A 165 3.56 6.96 -21.17
C ASN A 165 2.05 7.06 -20.84
N GLU A 166 1.22 6.36 -21.59
CA GLU A 166 -0.23 6.27 -21.34
C GLU A 166 -0.54 5.51 -20.05
N GLU A 167 0.10 4.36 -19.82
CA GLU A 167 -0.09 3.60 -18.58
C GLU A 167 0.34 4.44 -17.36
N GLN A 168 1.49 5.12 -17.45
CA GLN A 168 1.98 6.00 -16.38
C GLN A 168 1.04 7.18 -16.15
N GLY A 169 0.62 7.86 -17.22
CA GLY A 169 -0.28 9.02 -17.13
C GLY A 169 -1.64 8.67 -16.51
N HIS A 170 -2.25 7.57 -16.97
CA HIS A 170 -3.50 7.09 -16.38
C HIS A 170 -3.33 6.67 -14.92
N LEU A 171 -2.22 6.02 -14.55
CA LEU A 171 -1.97 5.64 -13.15
C LEU A 171 -1.75 6.83 -12.23
N ILE A 172 -1.00 7.83 -12.69
CA ILE A 172 -0.80 9.08 -11.96
C ILE A 172 -2.15 9.74 -11.74
N ASN A 173 -2.91 9.98 -12.80
CA ASN A 173 -4.23 10.60 -12.71
C ASN A 173 -5.18 9.80 -11.81
N TRP A 174 -5.14 8.47 -11.85
CA TRP A 174 -5.99 7.62 -11.01
C TRP A 174 -5.64 7.70 -9.54
N GLY A 175 -4.34 7.70 -9.21
CA GLY A 175 -3.87 7.89 -7.84
C GLY A 175 -4.30 9.24 -7.27
N TYR A 176 -4.23 10.30 -8.07
CA TYR A 176 -4.69 11.64 -7.67
C TYR A 176 -6.20 11.72 -7.49
N ALA A 177 -6.99 11.19 -8.42
CA ALA A 177 -8.45 11.20 -8.29
C ALA A 177 -8.92 10.47 -7.02
N LEU A 178 -8.34 9.28 -6.75
CA LEU A 178 -8.63 8.52 -5.54
C LEU A 178 -8.20 9.24 -4.26
N ALA A 179 -7.03 9.88 -4.26
CA ALA A 179 -6.54 10.64 -3.13
C ALA A 179 -7.42 11.86 -2.85
N ASP A 180 -7.74 12.66 -3.88
CA ASP A 180 -8.61 13.83 -3.78
C ASP A 180 -9.97 13.44 -3.21
N THR A 181 -10.64 12.46 -3.82
CA THR A 181 -11.94 11.98 -3.39
C THR A 181 -11.91 11.45 -1.95
N ALA A 182 -10.90 10.65 -1.58
CA ALA A 182 -10.80 10.10 -0.23
C ALA A 182 -10.55 11.19 0.83
N LEU A 183 -9.66 12.14 0.54
CA LEU A 183 -9.34 13.23 1.45
C LEU A 183 -10.52 14.19 1.62
N ARG A 184 -11.18 14.59 0.53
CA ARG A 184 -12.37 15.46 0.58
C ARG A 184 -13.56 14.80 1.25
N ARG A 185 -13.68 13.47 1.15
CA ARG A 185 -14.76 12.74 1.80
C ARG A 185 -14.54 12.58 3.31
N TRP A 186 -13.32 12.28 3.74
CA TRP A 186 -13.06 11.77 5.09
C TRP A 186 -12.21 12.69 5.98
N TYR A 187 -11.52 13.68 5.40
CA TYR A 187 -10.58 14.53 6.15
C TYR A 187 -10.88 16.03 6.02
N TYR A 188 -11.06 16.54 4.81
CA TYR A 188 -11.38 17.94 4.62
C TYR A 188 -12.87 18.19 4.87
N LEU A 189 -13.18 19.03 5.86
CA LEU A 189 -14.55 19.44 6.20
C LEU A 189 -15.06 20.59 5.32
N SER A 190 -14.16 21.32 4.64
CA SER A 190 -14.50 22.40 3.73
C SER A 190 -14.34 21.97 2.28
N LYS A 191 -15.27 22.43 1.42
CA LYS A 191 -15.19 22.22 -0.03
C LYS A 191 -13.86 22.80 -0.55
N GLN A 192 -13.02 21.93 -1.09
CA GLN A 192 -11.79 22.32 -1.79
C GLN A 192 -12.13 22.58 -3.27
N GLU A 193 -11.35 23.44 -3.92
CA GLU A 193 -11.44 23.59 -5.38
C GLU A 193 -11.08 22.27 -6.06
N VAL A 194 -11.75 21.98 -7.18
CA VAL A 194 -11.44 20.79 -7.99
C VAL A 194 -10.14 21.08 -8.74
N TRP A 195 -9.14 20.24 -8.54
CA TRP A 195 -7.82 20.38 -9.15
C TRP A 195 -7.84 19.95 -10.63
N ASP A 196 -6.94 20.53 -11.42
CA ASP A 196 -6.66 20.05 -12.77
C ASP A 196 -5.98 18.68 -12.76
N TRP A 197 -6.12 17.93 -13.86
CA TRP A 197 -5.42 16.65 -14.03
C TRP A 197 -3.90 16.85 -14.02
N PRO A 198 -3.15 16.10 -13.20
CA PRO A 198 -1.68 16.17 -13.21
C PRO A 198 -1.08 15.91 -14.59
N ILE A 199 -1.68 14.98 -15.35
CA ILE A 199 -1.30 14.67 -16.72
C ILE A 199 -2.52 14.89 -17.65
N PRO A 200 -2.76 16.12 -18.14
CA PRO A 200 -3.97 16.48 -18.88
C PRO A 200 -4.19 15.68 -20.18
N GLU A 201 -3.11 15.17 -20.79
CA GLU A 201 -3.16 14.35 -22.00
C GLU A 201 -3.89 13.02 -21.78
N TYR A 202 -3.84 12.49 -20.55
CA TYR A 202 -4.39 11.19 -20.15
C TYR A 202 -5.51 11.35 -19.11
N ALA A 203 -6.28 12.44 -19.21
CA ALA A 203 -7.41 12.73 -18.32
C ALA A 203 -8.46 11.60 -18.33
N LEU A 204 -8.89 11.15 -17.14
CA LEU A 204 -9.75 9.97 -16.99
C LEU A 204 -11.25 10.25 -17.21
N ASN A 205 -11.61 11.53 -17.33
CA ASN A 205 -12.97 11.99 -17.61
C ASN A 205 -13.28 12.10 -19.11
N LYS A 206 -12.28 11.91 -19.99
CA LYS A 206 -12.47 11.94 -21.44
C LYS A 206 -12.89 10.56 -21.92
N ASN A 207 -14.17 10.41 -22.30
CA ASN A 207 -14.60 9.27 -23.11
C ASN A 207 -13.86 9.34 -24.46
N ARG A 208 -12.92 8.42 -24.67
CA ARG A 208 -12.50 8.03 -26.03
C ARG A 208 -13.26 6.78 -26.44
#